data_AF-A0A1V9EMX9-F1
#
_entry.id   AF-A0A1V9EMX9-F1
#
_cell.length_a   1.000
_cell.length_b   1.000
_cell.length_c   1.000
_cell.angle_alpha   90.00
_cell.angle_beta   90.00
_cell.angle_gamma   90.00
#
_symmetry.space_group_name_H-M   'P 1'
#
loop_
_entity.id
_entity.type
_entity.pdbx_description
1 polymer ?
#
loop_
_entity_poly.entity_id
_entity_poly.type
_entity_poly.pdbx_seq_one_letter_code
_entity_poly.pdbx_strand_id
1 'polypeptide(L)'
;MDSKGQKYWFELTAEEKESRLKEALEEEMEKAKAMNLPVVYRNELCIKPNMFIHKYPNGHTVLIEQDSSNSAVKIIKVIQQ
;
A
#
# COMPACT_ATOMS: atom_id res chain seq x y z
N MET A 1 -34.65 -6.27 -9.34
CA MET A 1 -34.74 -4.81 -9.52
C MET A 1 -33.40 -4.36 -10.07
N ASP A 2 -33.26 -4.42 -11.38
CA ASP A 2 -32.04 -4.00 -12.06
C ASP A 2 -32.03 -2.48 -12.16
N SER A 3 -31.30 -1.83 -11.25
CA SER A 3 -31.01 -0.41 -11.32
C SER A 3 -30.04 -0.17 -12.49
N LYS A 4 -30.59 0.00 -13.69
CA LYS A 4 -29.85 0.52 -14.85
C LYS A 4 -29.28 1.90 -14.44
N GLY A 5 -27.97 1.94 -14.24
CA GLY A 5 -27.24 3.10 -13.71
C GLY A 5 -27.52 4.37 -14.51
N GLN A 6 -28.01 5.39 -13.82
CA GLN A 6 -28.15 6.75 -14.36
C GLN A 6 -26.75 7.35 -14.49
N LYS A 7 -26.25 7.48 -15.73
CA LYS A 7 -24.98 8.15 -16.02
C LYS A 7 -25.15 9.65 -15.84
N TYR A 8 -24.55 10.20 -14.79
CA TYR A 8 -24.61 11.64 -14.52
C TYR A 8 -23.72 12.41 -15.52
N TRP A 9 -24.13 13.62 -15.90
CA TRP A 9 -23.39 14.45 -16.87
C TRP A 9 -22.02 14.94 -16.38
N PHE A 10 -21.72 14.76 -15.09
CA PHE A 10 -20.45 15.09 -14.44
C PHE A 10 -19.62 13.84 -14.11
N GLU A 11 -20.03 12.65 -14.54
CA GLU A 11 -19.31 11.43 -14.22
C GLU A 11 -18.03 11.32 -15.06
N LEU A 12 -16.89 11.30 -14.37
CA LEU A 12 -15.58 11.08 -14.99
C LEU A 12 -15.53 9.71 -15.69
N THR A 13 -14.81 9.67 -16.81
CA THR A 13 -14.49 8.40 -17.46
C THR A 13 -13.60 7.53 -16.56
N ALA A 14 -13.52 6.22 -16.84
CA ALA A 14 -12.62 5.34 -16.11
C ALA A 14 -11.15 5.81 -16.22
N GLU A 15 -10.75 6.28 -17.40
CA GLU A 15 -9.42 6.82 -17.67
C GLU A 15 -9.14 8.10 -16.86
N GLU A 16 -10.10 9.01 -16.79
CA GLU A 16 -9.96 10.24 -15.97
C GLU A 16 -9.90 9.94 -14.48
N LYS A 17 -10.69 8.96 -14.01
CA LYS A 17 -10.64 8.49 -12.61
C LYS A 17 -9.27 7.88 -12.30
N GLU A 18 -8.75 7.04 -13.19
CA GLU A 18 -7.44 6.41 -13.04
C GLU A 18 -6.31 7.45 -13.06
N SER A 19 -6.32 8.39 -14.00
CA SER A 19 -5.31 9.46 -14.09
C SER A 19 -5.25 10.29 -12.82
N ARG A 20 -6.41 10.75 -12.32
CA ARG A 20 -6.48 11.54 -11.08
C ARG A 20 -6.03 10.74 -9.86
N LEU A 21 -6.40 9.46 -9.78
CA LEU A 21 -5.97 8.60 -8.68
C LEU A 21 -4.46 8.36 -8.72
N LYS A 22 -3.89 8.19 -9.92
CA LYS A 22 -2.46 8.01 -10.13
C LYS A 22 -1.67 9.23 -9.69
N GLU A 23 -2.10 10.43 -10.09
CA GLU A 23 -1.46 11.69 -9.68
C GLU A 23 -1.48 11.84 -8.15
N ALA A 24 -2.62 11.61 -7.51
CA ALA A 24 -2.73 11.67 -6.05
C ALA A 24 -1.87 10.61 -5.35
N LEU A 25 -1.80 9.40 -5.90
CA LEU A 25 -0.96 8.33 -5.38
C LEU A 25 0.53 8.67 -5.49
N GLU A 26 0.97 9.23 -6.62
CA GLU A 26 2.35 9.65 -6.80
C GLU A 26 2.75 10.74 -5.80
N GLU A 27 1.89 11.74 -5.56
CA GLU A 27 2.13 12.78 -4.56
C GLU A 27 2.28 12.21 -3.14
N GLU A 28 1.38 11.32 -2.73
CA GLU A 28 1.44 10.68 -1.41
C GLU A 28 2.64 9.75 -1.27
N MET A 29 3.05 9.07 -2.34
CA MET A 29 4.27 8.26 -2.35
C MET A 29 5.53 9.11 -2.15
N GLU A 30 5.62 10.29 -2.76
CA GLU A 30 6.75 11.20 -2.55
C GLU A 30 6.79 11.74 -1.12
N LYS A 31 5.63 12.09 -0.53
CA LYS A 31 5.55 12.46 0.90
C LYS A 31 5.98 11.31 1.81
N ALA A 32 5.52 10.09 1.55
CA ALA A 32 5.90 8.91 2.31
C ALA A 32 7.40 8.65 2.24
N LYS A 33 8.02 8.78 1.05
CA LYS A 33 9.47 8.68 0.88
C LYS A 33 10.22 9.75 1.67
N ALA A 34 9.77 11.00 1.63
CA ALA A 34 10.37 12.10 2.39
C ALA A 34 10.34 11.87 3.92
N MET A 35 9.31 11.16 4.41
CA MET A 35 9.19 10.73 5.81
C MET A 35 9.90 9.40 6.12
N ASN A 36 10.60 8.81 5.14
CA ASN A 36 11.24 7.50 5.24
C ASN A 36 10.26 6.38 5.64
N LEU A 37 9.00 6.47 5.20
CA LEU A 37 7.99 5.44 5.44
C LEU A 37 8.15 4.29 4.43
N PRO A 38 7.95 3.04 4.86
CA PRO A 38 8.06 1.89 3.98
C PRO A 38 6.80 1.73 3.14
N VAL A 39 6.97 1.21 1.92
CA VAL A 39 5.88 0.56 1.20
C VAL A 39 5.63 -0.79 1.85
N VAL A 40 4.38 -1.04 2.25
CA VAL A 40 3.96 -2.26 2.94
C VAL A 40 3.19 -3.15 1.98
N TYR A 41 3.62 -4.41 1.83
CA TYR A 41 2.94 -5.38 0.99
C TYR A 41 3.14 -6.81 1.50
N ARG A 42 2.42 -7.75 0.89
CA ARG A 42 2.50 -9.18 1.20
C ARG A 42 2.84 -9.97 -0.06
N ASN A 43 3.63 -11.02 0.08
CA ASN A 43 3.92 -12.00 -0.97
C ASN A 43 4.06 -13.40 -0.34
N GLU A 44 4.58 -14.37 -1.09
CA GLU A 44 4.77 -15.76 -0.66
C GLU A 44 5.63 -15.93 0.61
N LEU A 45 6.45 -14.93 0.99
CA LEU A 45 7.23 -14.96 2.23
C LEU A 45 6.37 -14.70 3.49
N CYS A 46 5.17 -14.14 3.32
CA CYS A 46 4.25 -13.81 4.41
C CYS A 46 3.35 -15.01 4.73
N ILE A 47 3.91 -16.00 5.44
CA ILE A 47 3.22 -17.26 5.76
C ILE A 47 2.02 -17.04 6.70
N LYS A 48 2.13 -16.08 7.62
CA LYS A 48 1.07 -15.77 8.60
C LYS A 48 0.23 -14.55 8.17
N PRO A 49 -1.03 -14.44 8.64
CA PRO A 49 -1.88 -13.27 8.36
C PRO A 49 -1.31 -11.94 8.84
N ASN A 50 -0.54 -11.98 9.92
CA ASN A 50 0.05 -10.82 10.56
C ASN A 50 1.49 -10.54 10.10
N MET A 51 1.94 -11.16 9.01
CA MET A 51 3.23 -10.90 8.40
C MET A 51 3.13 -9.94 7.22
N PHE A 52 4.07 -9.00 7.18
CA PHE A 52 4.14 -7.95 6.16
C PHE A 52 5.58 -7.67 5.77
N ILE A 53 5.80 -7.26 4.52
CA ILE A 53 7.09 -6.78 4.04
C ILE A 53 7.08 -5.27 4.04
N HIS A 54 8.08 -4.68 4.70
CA HIS A 54 8.37 -3.25 4.67
C HIS A 54 9.55 -3.02 3.75
N LYS A 55 9.32 -2.31 2.64
CA LYS A 55 10.38 -1.84 1.74
C LYS A 55 10.57 -0.34 1.93
N TYR A 56 11.69 0.03 2.54
CA TYR A 56 12.03 1.42 2.80
C TYR A 56 12.62 2.10 1.55
N PRO A 57 12.55 3.45 1.46
CA PRO A 57 13.08 4.20 0.33
C PRO A 57 14.59 4.01 0.11
N ASN A 58 15.35 3.69 1.16
CA ASN A 58 16.78 3.43 1.09
C ASN A 58 17.16 2.05 0.53
N GLY A 59 16.18 1.22 0.13
CA GLY A 59 16.39 -0.14 -0.37
C GLY A 59 16.34 -1.22 0.71
N HIS A 60 16.38 -0.84 1.99
CA HIS A 60 16.25 -1.77 3.09
C HIS A 60 14.87 -2.41 3.07
N THR A 61 14.84 -3.74 3.02
CA THR A 61 13.61 -4.52 2.93
C THR A 61 13.59 -5.55 4.05
N VAL A 62 12.52 -5.54 4.85
CA VAL A 62 12.37 -6.44 6.01
C VAL A 62 11.01 -7.12 6.02
N LEU A 63 11.00 -8.39 6.40
CA LEU A 63 9.80 -9.11 6.79
C LEU A 63 9.55 -8.88 8.28
N ILE A 64 8.37 -8.39 8.60
CA ILE A 64 7.90 -8.16 9.95
C ILE A 64 6.72 -9.06 10.28
N GLU A 65 6.51 -9.29 11.57
CA GLU A 65 5.29 -9.83 12.15
C GLU A 65 4.70 -8.77 13.10
N GLN A 66 3.41 -8.48 12.94
CA GLN A 66 2.70 -7.54 13.78
C GLN A 66 1.84 -8.29 14.81
N ASP A 67 1.89 -7.87 16.06
CA ASP A 67 1.05 -8.44 17.11
C ASP A 67 -0.39 -7.91 16.97
N SER A 68 -1.38 -8.81 17.07
CA SER A 68 -2.79 -8.47 16.89
C SER A 68 -3.41 -7.74 18.09
N SER A 69 -2.80 -7.84 19.27
CA SER A 69 -3.34 -7.28 20.52
C SER A 69 -2.85 -5.86 20.79
N ASN A 70 -1.62 -5.53 20.39
CA ASN A 70 -0.98 -4.24 20.71
C ASN A 70 -0.29 -3.58 19.50
N SER A 71 -0.41 -4.16 18.32
CA SER A 71 0.21 -3.66 17.08
C SER A 71 1.74 -3.57 17.11
N ALA A 72 2.41 -4.20 18.09
CA ALA A 72 3.86 -4.24 18.18
C ALA A 72 4.45 -4.96 16.97
N VAL A 73 5.57 -4.44 16.48
CA VAL A 73 6.23 -4.94 15.28
C VAL A 73 7.49 -5.69 15.66
N LYS A 74 7.61 -6.93 15.20
CA LYS A 74 8.81 -7.76 15.33
C LYS A 74 9.43 -7.99 13.96
N ILE A 75 10.71 -7.70 13.80
CA ILE A 75 11.46 -8.03 12.58
C ILE A 75 11.77 -9.53 12.59
N ILE A 76 11.28 -10.24 11.57
CA ILE A 76 11.49 -11.67 11.42
C ILE A 76 12.72 -11.94 10.55
N LYS A 77 12.88 -11.20 9.45
CA LYS A 77 13.99 -11.39 8.51
C LYS A 77 14.33 -10.11 7.76
N VAL A 78 15.61 -9.85 7.56
CA VAL A 78 16.08 -8.85 6.59
C VAL A 78 16.19 -9.51 5.23
N ILE A 79 15.46 -8.99 4.24
CA ILE A 79 15.43 -9.50 2.87
C ILE A 79 16.54 -8.84 2.04
N GLN A 80 16.73 -7.53 2.21
CA GLN A 80 17.74 -6.75 1.49
C GLN A 80 18.18 -5.55 2.34
N GLN A 81 19.45 -5.16 2.24
CA GLN A 81 20.02 -3.97 2.86
C GLN A 81 20.45 -2.95 1.81
#